data_AF-A0A6B3FXH5-F1
#
_entry.id   AF-A0A6B3FXH5-F1
#
_cell.length_a   1.000
_cell.length_b   1.000
_cell.length_c   1.000
_cell.angle_alpha   90.00
_cell.angle_beta   90.00
_cell.angle_gamma   90.00
#
_symmetry.space_group_name_H-M   'P 1'
#
loop_
_entity.id
_entity.type
_entity.pdbx_description
1 polymer ?
#
loop_
_entity_poly.entity_id
_entity_poly.type
_entity_poly.pdbx_seq_one_letter_code
_entity_poly.pdbx_strand_id
1 'polypeptide(L)' 'EPALGSDVSAISSKGVKDGDEYVLNGQKMWLTNGGTSTLVAVLARSDEGHPEGTAPHKSMTTFLVEKEPG' A
#
# COMPACT_ATOMS: atom_id res chain seq x y z
N GLU A 1 -5.93 -4.86 -5.63
CA GLU A 1 -7.09 -4.96 -4.70
C GLU A 1 -8.14 -5.84 -5.36
N PRO A 2 -9.14 -6.39 -4.64
CA PRO A 2 -10.08 -7.34 -5.23
C PRO A 2 -10.72 -6.89 -6.56
N ALA A 3 -10.91 -5.58 -6.75
CA ALA A 3 -11.49 -4.98 -7.96
C ALA A 3 -10.48 -4.31 -8.91
N LEU A 4 -9.19 -4.24 -8.56
CA LEU A 4 -8.20 -3.39 -9.23
C LEU A 4 -6.88 -4.15 -9.40
N GLY A 5 -6.73 -4.78 -10.57
CA GLY A 5 -5.50 -5.44 -11.01
C GLY A 5 -4.73 -4.65 -12.07
N SER A 6 -5.43 -4.12 -13.08
CA SER A 6 -4.81 -3.36 -14.18
C SER A 6 -4.70 -1.86 -13.91
N ASP A 7 -5.66 -1.29 -13.17
CA ASP A 7 -5.61 0.13 -12.78
C ASP A 7 -4.98 0.27 -11.38
N VAL A 8 -3.66 0.39 -11.38
CA VAL A 8 -2.85 0.55 -10.17
C VAL A 8 -3.00 1.96 -9.56
N SER A 9 -3.46 2.93 -10.34
CA SER A 9 -3.63 4.31 -9.87
C SER A 9 -4.88 4.50 -9.00
N ALA A 10 -5.88 3.63 -9.19
CA ALA A 10 -7.15 3.65 -8.47
C ALA A 10 -7.14 2.90 -7.12
N ILE A 11 -5.99 2.37 -6.66
CA ILE A 11 -5.92 1.63 -5.40
C ILE A 11 -6.44 2.49 -4.22
N SER A 12 -7.18 1.84 -3.33
CA SER A 12 -7.80 2.45 -2.15
C SER A 12 -7.01 2.22 -0.86
N SER A 13 -5.99 1.34 -0.88
CA SER A 13 -5.07 1.10 0.23
C SER A 13 -4.37 2.40 0.63
N LYS A 14 -4.45 2.78 1.90
CA LYS A 14 -3.87 4.01 2.44
C LYS A 14 -2.77 3.71 3.45
N GLY A 15 -1.71 4.51 3.41
CA GLY A 15 -0.70 4.59 4.46
C GLY A 15 -0.72 5.98 5.09
N VAL A 16 -1.03 6.04 6.38
CA VAL A 16 -1.07 7.30 7.14
C VAL A 16 0.07 7.29 8.14
N LYS A 17 0.83 8.39 8.19
CA LYS A 17 1.91 8.55 9.17
C LYS A 17 1.31 8.79 10.56
N ASP A 18 1.72 8.00 11.54
CA ASP A 18 1.34 8.11 12.95
C ASP A 18 2.61 8.16 13.80
N GLY A 19 2.99 9.37 14.22
CA GLY A 19 4.27 9.62 14.86
C GLY A 19 5.47 9.25 13.97
N ASP A 20 6.22 8.24 14.40
CA ASP A 20 7.40 7.71 13.70
C ASP A 20 7.08 6.48 12.84
N GLU A 21 5.82 6.03 12.81
CA GLU A 21 5.39 4.83 12.10
C GLU A 21 4.35 5.15 10.99
N TYR A 22 4.05 4.14 10.16
CA TYR A 22 2.98 4.23 9.16
C TYR A 22 1.93 3.15 9.41
N VAL A 23 0.68 3.58 9.51
CA VAL A 23 -0.47 2.67 9.60
C VAL A 23 -1.01 2.43 8.20
N LEU A 24 -0.89 1.19 7.72
CA LEU A 24 -1.39 0.75 6.42
C LEU A 24 -2.77 0.10 6.56
N ASN A 25 -3.77 0.64 5.85
CA ASN A 25 -5.13 0.10 5.82
C ASN A 25 -5.57 -0.16 4.37
N GLY A 26 -5.99 -1.39 4.08
CA GLY A 26 -6.49 -1.76 2.76
C GLY A 26 -6.61 -3.27 2.59
N GLN A 27 -7.02 -3.68 1.38
CA GLN A 27 -7.10 -5.09 1.01
C GLN A 27 -6.36 -5.33 -0.31
N LYS A 28 -5.39 -6.24 -0.26
CA LYS A 28 -4.69 -6.75 -1.45
C LYS A 28 -5.16 -8.18 -1.74
N MET A 29 -5.17 -8.55 -3.02
CA MET A 29 -5.62 -9.86 -3.48
C MET A 29 -4.63 -10.36 -4.54
N TRP A 30 -4.56 -11.68 -4.70
CA TRP A 30 -3.69 -12.34 -5.69
C TRP A 30 -2.18 -12.13 -5.43
N LEU A 31 -1.76 -12.12 -4.16
CA LEU A 31 -0.35 -12.08 -3.81
C LEU A 31 0.26 -13.49 -3.94
N THR A 32 1.08 -13.68 -4.96
CA THR A 32 1.93 -14.87 -5.06
C THR A 32 2.78 -14.97 -3.80
N ASN A 33 2.73 -16.13 -3.12
CA ASN A 33 3.38 -16.39 -1.83
C ASN A 33 2.89 -15.54 -0.64
N GLY A 34 1.71 -14.90 -0.73
CA GLY A 34 1.21 -14.01 0.32
C GLY A 34 1.19 -14.62 1.74
N GLY A 35 0.92 -15.92 1.86
CA GLY A 35 0.96 -16.60 3.16
C GLY A 35 2.38 -16.90 3.65
N THR A 36 3.29 -17.33 2.78
CA THR A 36 4.63 -17.81 3.17
C THR A 36 5.71 -16.73 3.20
N SER A 37 5.49 -15.58 2.56
CA SER A 37 6.45 -14.47 2.54
C SER A 37 6.62 -13.84 3.92
N THR A 38 7.87 -13.55 4.28
CA THR A 38 8.23 -12.79 5.50
C THR A 38 8.44 -11.30 5.23
N LEU A 39 8.62 -10.92 3.96
CA LEU A 39 8.75 -9.54 3.52
C LEU A 39 7.79 -9.31 2.34
N VAL A 40 6.97 -8.27 2.44
CA VAL A 40 5.97 -7.93 1.43
C VAL A 40 6.13 -6.47 1.01
N ALA A 41 6.31 -6.25 -0.29
CA ALA A 41 6.27 -4.91 -0.86
C ALA A 41 4.80 -4.47 -1.04
N VAL A 42 4.35 -3.51 -0.23
CA VAL A 42 2.98 -3.00 -0.23
C VAL A 42 2.95 -1.62 -0.87
N LEU A 43 2.28 -1.52 -2.01
CA LEU A 43 1.99 -0.25 -2.66
C LEU A 43 0.70 0.34 -2.07
N ALA A 44 0.79 1.50 -1.44
CA ALA A 44 -0.34 2.22 -0.84
C ALA A 44 -0.28 3.71 -1.19
N ARG A 45 -1.43 4.37 -1.13
CA ARG A 45 -1.51 5.83 -1.25
C ARG A 45 -1.09 6.46 0.08
N SER A 46 -0.11 7.36 0.06
CA SER A 46 0.39 8.08 1.23
C SER A 46 0.18 9.58 1.06
N ASP A 47 -0.30 10.23 2.12
CA ASP A 47 -0.47 11.68 2.16
C ASP A 47 0.76 12.34 2.82
N GLU A 48 1.96 12.09 2.26
CA GLU A 48 3.23 12.70 2.71
C GLU A 48 3.31 14.20 2.40
N GLY A 49 2.32 14.99 2.85
CA GLY A 49 2.25 16.42 2.58
C GLY A 49 1.96 16.77 1.12
N HIS A 50 1.48 15.81 0.32
CA HIS A 50 1.07 16.06 -1.05
C HIS A 50 -0.16 16.99 -1.09
N PRO A 51 -0.13 18.10 -1.84
CA PRO A 51 -1.28 18.98 -2.00
C PRO A 51 -2.51 18.24 -2.53
N GLU A 52 -3.69 18.69 -2.12
CA GLU A 52 -4.96 18.19 -2.68
C GLU A 52 -4.92 18.29 -4.22
N GLY A 53 -5.32 17.21 -4.91
CA GLY A 53 -5.27 17.14 -6.38
C GLY A 53 -3.92 16.66 -6.95
N THR A 54 -2.96 16.24 -6.11
CA THR A 54 -1.75 15.57 -6.58
C THR A 54 -2.10 14.34 -7.43
N ALA A 55 -1.42 14.19 -8.57
CA ALA A 55 -1.65 13.07 -9.46
C ALA A 55 -1.49 11.73 -8.71
N PRO A 56 -2.39 10.75 -8.90
CA PRO A 56 -2.42 9.52 -8.09
C PRO A 56 -1.07 8.82 -8.02
N HIS A 57 -0.35 8.70 -9.14
CA HIS A 57 0.96 8.05 -9.21
C HIS A 57 2.06 8.73 -8.38
N LYS A 58 1.91 10.03 -8.05
CA LYS A 58 2.86 10.75 -7.19
C LYS A 58 2.55 10.60 -5.71
N SER A 59 1.31 10.24 -5.36
CA SER A 59 0.88 10.01 -3.97
C SER A 59 1.02 8.55 -3.57
N MET A 60 1.79 7.76 -4.32
CA MET A 60 1.95 6.32 -4.11
C MET A 60 3.33 6.02 -3.54
N THR A 61 3.34 5.35 -2.40
CA THR A 61 4.56 4.90 -1.72
C THR A 61 4.57 3.38 -1.66
N THR A 62 5.73 2.79 -1.89
CA THR A 62 5.99 1.37 -1.66
C THR A 62 6.59 1.20 -0.28
N PHE A 63 5.91 0.45 0.58
CA PHE A 63 6.37 0.06 1.90
C PHE A 63 6.94 -1.35 1.84
N LEU A 64 8.03 -1.60 2.55
CA LEU A 64 8.53 -2.94 2.80
C LEU A 64 8.04 -3.36 4.17
N VAL A 65 7.11 -4.31 4.21
CA VAL A 65 6.44 -4.75 5.44
C VAL A 65 6.94 -6.14 5.80
N GLU A 66 7.51 -6.26 6.99
CA GLU A 66 7.85 -7.55 7.58
C GLU A 66 6.59 -8.18 8.20
N LYS A 67 6.42 -9.48 8.00
CA LYS A 67 5.36 -10.26 8.65
C LYS A 67 5.86 -11.66 8.99
N GLU A 68 5.23 -12.29 9.98
CA GLU A 68 5.39 -13.72 10.19
C GLU A 68 4.69 -14.51 9.06
N PRO A 69 5.22 -15.67 8.66
CA PRO A 69 4.51 -16.59 7.77
C PRO A 69 3.18 -17.06 8.40
N GLY A 70 2.16 -17.22 7.56
CA GLY A 70 0.77 -17.47 7.97
C GLY A 70 -0.16 -16.32 7.59
#